data_AF-A0A0B1R9T7-F1
#
_entry.id   AF-A0A0B1R9T7-F1
#
_cell.length_a   1.000
_cell.length_b   1.000
_cell.length_c   1.000
_cell.angle_alpha   90.00
_cell.angle_beta   90.00
_cell.angle_gamma   90.00
#
_symmetry.space_group_name_H-M   'P 1'
#
loop_
_entity.id
_entity.type
_entity.pdbx_description
1 polymer ?
#
loop_
_entity_poly.entity_id
_entity_poly.type
_entity_poly.pdbx_seq_one_letter_code
_entity_poly.pdbx_strand_id
1 'polypeptide(L)'
;MGIKIRGVEQAKRNLDAVINDIQGRRVLRAIQSVLIIGSSQAALYTPIDTSTLLNSQYREVTASGTRIVGRVGYSANYAVYVHDPNIPQNFKRSTAQKEFLSKGFEDSRDAISAAIKREMVL
;
A
#
# COMPACT_ATOMS: atom_id res chain seq x y z
N MET A 1 53.90 -8.27 -16.35
CA MET A 1 53.41 -8.36 -14.96
C MET A 1 52.02 -7.76 -14.89
N GLY A 2 50.99 -8.56 -14.64
CA GLY A 2 49.61 -8.05 -14.51
C GLY A 2 49.40 -7.49 -13.11
N ILE A 3 49.02 -6.22 -13.00
CA ILE A 3 48.74 -5.57 -11.72
C ILE A 3 47.47 -6.23 -11.15
N LYS A 4 47.61 -6.97 -10.03
CA LYS A 4 46.48 -7.63 -9.37
C LYS A 4 45.73 -6.58 -8.55
N ILE A 5 44.67 -6.03 -9.14
CA ILE A 5 43.85 -4.99 -8.50
C ILE A 5 43.12 -5.61 -7.31
N ARG A 6 43.45 -5.19 -6.08
CA ARG A 6 42.78 -5.61 -4.84
C ARG A 6 41.74 -4.55 -4.48
N GLY A 7 40.50 -4.96 -4.24
CA GLY A 7 39.42 -4.08 -3.77
C GLY A 7 38.21 -3.93 -4.71
N VAL A 8 38.29 -4.34 -5.97
CA VAL A 8 37.14 -4.28 -6.91
C VAL A 8 35.99 -5.17 -6.46
N GLU A 9 36.29 -6.35 -5.92
CA GLU A 9 35.26 -7.21 -5.31
C GLU A 9 34.62 -6.56 -4.07
N GLN A 10 35.41 -5.86 -3.26
CA GLN A 10 34.91 -5.21 -2.06
C GLN A 10 34.02 -4.01 -2.41
N ALA A 11 34.41 -3.26 -3.44
CA ALA A 11 33.61 -2.17 -4.00
C ALA A 11 32.31 -2.68 -4.63
N LYS A 12 32.34 -3.79 -5.38
CA LYS A 12 31.13 -4.46 -5.88
C LYS A 12 30.20 -4.90 -4.76
N ARG A 13 30.73 -5.58 -3.74
CA ARG A 13 29.93 -6.04 -2.58
C ARG A 13 29.27 -4.88 -1.83
N ASN A 14 29.99 -3.78 -1.63
CA ASN A 14 29.43 -2.59 -0.99
C ASN A 14 28.41 -1.87 -1.89
N LEU A 15 28.65 -1.83 -3.20
CA LEU A 15 27.70 -1.26 -4.17
C LEU A 15 26.41 -2.08 -4.22
N ASP A 16 26.51 -3.41 -4.24
CA ASP A 16 25.36 -4.32 -4.19
C ASP A 16 24.60 -4.19 -2.87
N ALA A 17 25.30 -4.03 -1.74
CA ALA A 17 24.66 -3.80 -0.44
C ALA A 17 23.89 -2.47 -0.40
N VAL A 18 24.46 -1.41 -0.97
CA VAL A 18 23.82 -0.09 -1.06
C VAL A 18 22.66 -0.08 -2.04
N ILE A 19 22.78 -0.75 -3.19
CA ILE A 19 21.67 -0.91 -4.15
C ILE A 19 20.51 -1.69 -3.52
N ASN A 20 20.80 -2.75 -2.76
CA ASN A 20 19.77 -3.51 -2.04
C ASN A 20 19.09 -2.70 -0.93
N ASP A 21 19.83 -1.88 -0.17
CA ASP A 21 19.25 -0.98 0.85
C ASP A 21 18.42 0.15 0.21
N ILE A 22 18.88 0.73 -0.91
CA ILE A 22 18.17 1.79 -1.63
C ILE A 22 16.91 1.27 -2.33
N GLN A 23 16.98 0.10 -2.99
CA GLN A 23 15.79 -0.54 -3.56
C GLN A 23 14.78 -0.93 -2.48
N GLY A 24 15.23 -1.41 -1.31
CA GLY A 24 14.37 -1.68 -0.18
C GLY A 24 13.61 -0.44 0.32
N ARG A 25 14.31 0.69 0.53
CA ARG A 25 13.68 1.93 1.02
C ARG A 25 12.73 2.56 0.02
N ARG A 26 13.06 2.58 -1.27
CA ARG A 26 12.17 3.08 -2.34
C ARG A 26 10.91 2.24 -2.46
N VAL A 27 11.03 0.92 -2.43
CA VAL A 27 9.87 0.02 -2.51
C VAL A 27 9.00 0.15 -1.26
N LEU A 28 9.58 0.25 -0.07
CA LEU A 28 8.82 0.50 1.16
C LEU A 28 8.04 1.82 1.09
N ARG A 29 8.68 2.91 0.63
CA ARG A 29 7.98 4.19 0.42
C ARG A 29 6.88 4.08 -0.64
N ALA A 30 7.15 3.42 -1.77
CA ALA A 30 6.18 3.19 -2.82
C ALA A 30 4.94 2.47 -2.26
N ILE A 31 5.13 1.37 -1.53
CA ILE A 31 4.03 0.62 -0.92
C ILE A 31 3.29 1.48 0.10
N GLN A 32 3.99 2.21 0.96
CA GLN A 32 3.34 3.12 1.91
C GLN A 32 2.48 4.17 1.19
N SER A 33 2.98 4.77 0.12
CA SER A 33 2.24 5.72 -0.72
C SER A 33 1.02 5.08 -1.38
N VAL A 34 1.14 3.86 -1.91
CA VAL A 34 0.00 3.09 -2.44
C VAL A 34 -1.05 2.87 -1.36
N LEU A 35 -0.64 2.41 -0.17
CA LEU A 35 -1.57 2.13 0.93
C LEU A 35 -2.28 3.40 1.39
N ILE A 36 -1.58 4.53 1.49
CA ILE A 36 -2.18 5.82 1.85
C ILE A 36 -3.22 6.24 0.82
N ILE A 37 -2.89 6.21 -0.47
CA ILE A 37 -3.80 6.65 -1.53
C ILE A 37 -5.05 5.76 -1.56
N GLY A 38 -4.86 4.44 -1.66
CA GLY A 38 -5.98 3.49 -1.74
C GLY A 38 -6.84 3.48 -0.48
N SER A 39 -6.22 3.54 0.72
CA SER A 39 -6.98 3.59 1.97
C SER A 39 -7.79 4.88 2.12
N SER A 40 -7.24 6.01 1.66
CA SER A 40 -7.91 7.30 1.71
C SER A 40 -9.12 7.32 0.79
N GLN A 41 -9.01 6.80 -0.43
CA GLN A 41 -10.15 6.69 -1.33
C GLN A 41 -11.19 5.69 -0.79
N ALA A 42 -10.76 4.54 -0.26
CA ALA A 42 -11.67 3.57 0.36
C ALA A 42 -12.42 4.17 1.56
N ALA A 43 -11.77 5.03 2.34
CA ALA A 43 -12.39 5.76 3.45
C ALA A 43 -13.49 6.73 3.00
N LEU A 44 -13.41 7.28 1.78
CA LEU A 44 -14.48 8.10 1.20
C LEU A 44 -15.73 7.28 0.86
N TYR A 45 -15.53 6.03 0.45
CA TYR A 45 -16.60 5.09 0.13
C TYR A 45 -17.10 4.30 1.33
N THR A 46 -16.40 4.35 2.46
CA THR A 46 -16.80 3.65 3.67
C THR A 46 -18.07 4.29 4.24
N PRO A 47 -19.14 3.51 4.49
CA PRO A 47 -20.32 3.98 5.18
C PRO A 47 -20.00 4.49 6.59
N ILE A 48 -20.66 5.58 6.99
CA ILE A 48 -20.54 6.17 8.32
C ILE A 48 -21.91 6.14 8.98
N ASP A 49 -22.00 5.44 10.10
CA ASP A 49 -23.13 5.52 11.03
C ASP A 49 -22.66 6.09 12.37
N THR A 50 -21.86 5.32 13.12
CA THR A 50 -21.22 5.74 14.39
C THR A 50 -19.73 6.06 14.24
N SER A 51 -19.22 6.11 13.00
CA SER A 51 -17.78 6.20 12.66
C SER A 51 -16.91 5.02 13.09
N THR A 52 -17.46 4.02 13.81
CA THR A 52 -16.71 2.83 14.26
C THR A 52 -16.04 2.10 13.09
N LEU A 53 -16.76 1.91 11.97
CA LEU A 53 -16.21 1.24 10.79
C LEU A 53 -15.03 2.03 10.24
N LEU A 54 -15.24 3.30 9.92
CA LEU A 54 -14.20 4.18 9.38
C LEU A 54 -12.94 4.20 10.27
N ASN A 55 -13.12 4.33 11.59
CA ASN A 55 -12.03 4.40 12.58
C ASN A 55 -11.32 3.05 12.80
N SER A 56 -11.91 1.94 12.35
CA SER A 56 -11.32 0.61 12.41
C SER A 56 -10.39 0.30 11.23
N GLN A 57 -10.23 1.24 10.28
CA GLN A 57 -9.35 1.04 9.13
C GLN A 57 -7.89 0.96 9.60
N TYR A 58 -7.19 -0.11 9.21
CA TYR A 58 -5.77 -0.28 9.50
C TYR A 58 -5.00 -0.49 8.20
N ARG A 59 -3.69 -0.22 8.29
CA ARG A 59 -2.71 -0.46 7.23
C ARG A 59 -1.54 -1.18 7.84
N GLU A 60 -1.04 -2.19 7.14
CA GLU A 60 0.07 -2.99 7.59
C GLU A 60 1.04 -3.20 6.44
N VAL A 61 2.34 -3.08 6.71
CA VAL A 61 3.40 -3.41 5.76
C VAL A 61 4.24 -4.51 6.38
N THR A 62 4.30 -5.66 5.71
CA THR A 62 5.17 -6.77 6.11
C THR A 62 6.26 -6.94 5.06
N ALA A 63 7.51 -6.87 5.48
CA ALA A 63 8.67 -7.21 4.66
C ALA A 63 9.15 -8.63 5.02
N SER A 64 9.21 -9.51 4.04
CA SER A 64 9.71 -10.89 4.19
C SER A 64 10.76 -11.15 3.11
N GLY A 65 12.03 -10.94 3.47
CA GLY A 65 13.15 -11.02 2.53
C GLY A 65 13.01 -9.99 1.40
N THR A 66 12.91 -10.46 0.15
CA THR A 66 12.74 -9.63 -1.05
C THR A 66 11.29 -9.28 -1.37
N ARG A 67 10.32 -9.83 -0.61
CA ARG A 67 8.89 -9.58 -0.82
C ARG A 67 8.39 -8.58 0.21
N ILE A 68 7.81 -7.49 -0.25
CA ILE A 68 7.10 -6.55 0.62
C ILE A 68 5.62 -6.61 0.26
N VAL A 69 4.78 -6.79 1.27
CA VAL A 69 3.32 -6.85 1.13
C VAL A 69 2.70 -5.75 1.97
N GLY A 70 1.89 -4.91 1.32
CA GLY A 70 1.02 -3.96 1.99
C GLY A 70 -0.39 -4.53 2.11
N ARG A 71 -1.02 -4.38 3.27
CA ARG A 71 -2.41 -4.75 3.55
C ARG A 71 -3.18 -3.54 4.06
N VAL A 72 -4.42 -3.40 3.60
CA VAL A 72 -5.41 -2.48 4.18
C VAL A 72 -6.64 -3.29 4.53
N GLY A 73 -7.20 -3.05 5.71
CA GLY A 73 -8.38 -3.73 6.16
C GLY A 73 -9.14 -2.93 7.21
N TYR A 74 -10.21 -3.52 7.72
CA TYR A 74 -11.00 -2.97 8.81
C TYR A 74 -11.07 -4.01 9.92
N SER A 75 -10.80 -3.59 11.16
CA SER A 75 -10.85 -4.50 12.31
C SER A 75 -12.29 -4.70 12.84
N ALA A 76 -13.25 -3.91 12.39
CA ALA A 76 -14.65 -4.12 12.71
C ALA A 76 -15.17 -5.44 12.09
N ASN A 77 -15.59 -6.39 12.93
CA ASN A 77 -16.09 -7.71 12.48
C ASN A 77 -17.23 -7.61 11.45
N TYR A 78 -18.08 -6.59 11.56
CA TYR A 78 -19.20 -6.40 10.66
C TYR A 78 -18.81 -5.78 9.30
N ALA A 79 -17.55 -5.39 9.11
CA ALA A 79 -17.08 -4.78 7.87
C ALA A 79 -17.31 -5.68 6.65
N VAL A 80 -17.20 -7.00 6.81
CA VAL A 80 -17.45 -7.97 5.72
C VAL A 80 -18.87 -7.86 5.18
N TYR A 81 -19.87 -7.76 6.08
CA TYR A 81 -21.27 -7.66 5.67
C TYR A 81 -21.58 -6.29 5.06
N VAL A 82 -20.95 -5.24 5.55
CA VAL A 82 -21.09 -3.90 4.98
C VAL A 82 -20.44 -3.81 3.60
N HIS A 83 -19.32 -4.52 3.40
CA HIS A 83 -18.59 -4.57 2.14
C HIS A 83 -19.31 -5.38 1.05
N ASP A 84 -19.95 -6.49 1.42
CA ASP A 84 -20.58 -7.43 0.49
C ASP A 84 -21.73 -6.77 -0.31
N PRO A 85 -21.67 -6.77 -1.66
CA PRO A 85 -22.72 -6.23 -2.51
C PRO A 85 -24.03 -7.03 -2.46
N ASN A 86 -23.98 -8.31 -2.06
CA ASN A 86 -25.16 -9.16 -1.98
C ASN A 86 -26.05 -8.88 -0.76
N ILE A 87 -25.59 -8.01 0.16
CA ILE A 87 -26.33 -7.63 1.35
C ILE A 87 -26.85 -6.20 1.17
N PRO A 88 -28.13 -6.01 0.80
CA PRO A 88 -28.69 -4.68 0.59
C PRO A 88 -28.66 -3.87 1.90
N GLN A 89 -28.16 -2.65 1.82
CA GLN A 89 -28.09 -1.72 2.96
C GLN A 89 -28.35 -0.30 2.46
N ASN A 90 -29.03 0.50 3.27
CA ASN A 90 -29.23 1.92 2.99
C ASN A 90 -28.17 2.72 3.74
N PHE A 91 -27.34 3.46 2.99
CA PHE A 91 -26.30 4.29 3.58
C PHE A 91 -26.77 5.72 3.77
N LYS A 92 -26.44 6.31 4.92
CA LYS A 92 -26.70 7.73 5.20
C LYS A 92 -25.79 8.66 4.39
N ARG A 93 -24.56 8.21 4.12
CA ARG A 93 -23.53 8.96 3.39
C ARG A 93 -23.69 8.75 1.88
N SER A 94 -23.80 9.84 1.11
CA SER A 94 -24.03 9.79 -0.34
C SER A 94 -22.88 9.16 -1.14
N THR A 95 -21.64 9.32 -0.66
CA THR A 95 -20.45 8.73 -1.29
C THR A 95 -20.24 7.26 -0.89
N ALA A 96 -21.03 6.74 0.05
CA ALA A 96 -20.82 5.40 0.55
C ALA A 96 -21.23 4.35 -0.49
N GLN A 97 -20.39 3.34 -0.66
CA GLN A 97 -20.62 2.29 -1.65
C GLN A 97 -20.27 0.92 -1.07
N LYS A 98 -20.92 -0.10 -1.62
CA LYS A 98 -20.46 -1.48 -1.50
C LYS A 98 -19.09 -1.64 -2.14
N GLU A 99 -18.37 -2.65 -1.68
CA GLU A 99 -17.02 -2.95 -2.15
C GLU A 99 -16.03 -1.79 -1.97
N PHE A 100 -16.26 -0.95 -0.95
CA PHE A 100 -15.52 0.31 -0.73
C PHE A 100 -13.99 0.15 -0.72
N LEU A 101 -13.44 -0.96 -0.23
CA LEU A 101 -12.02 -1.26 -0.33
C LEU A 101 -11.61 -1.48 -1.79
N SER A 102 -12.23 -2.44 -2.48
CA SER A 102 -11.92 -2.78 -3.87
C SER A 102 -12.05 -1.56 -4.79
N LYS A 103 -13.17 -0.85 -4.69
CA LYS A 103 -13.43 0.37 -5.48
C LYS A 103 -12.48 1.51 -5.13
N GLY A 104 -12.15 1.68 -3.85
CA GLY A 104 -11.19 2.70 -3.44
C GLY A 104 -9.82 2.53 -4.10
N PHE A 105 -9.35 1.29 -4.21
CA PHE A 105 -8.09 0.99 -4.90
C PHE A 105 -8.24 1.04 -6.43
N GLU A 106 -9.37 0.59 -6.97
CA GLU A 106 -9.65 0.61 -8.40
C GLU A 106 -9.71 2.03 -8.97
N ASP A 107 -10.50 2.91 -8.35
CA ASP A 107 -10.65 4.31 -8.77
C ASP A 107 -9.36 5.11 -8.56
N SER A 108 -8.46 4.63 -7.70
CA SER A 108 -7.16 5.27 -7.43
C SER A 108 -6.01 4.70 -8.26
N ARG A 109 -6.25 3.78 -9.20
CA ARG A 109 -5.17 3.08 -9.95
C ARG A 109 -4.19 4.04 -10.61
N ASP A 110 -4.68 5.13 -11.19
CA ASP A 110 -3.83 6.11 -11.87
C ASP A 110 -2.96 6.89 -10.88
N ALA A 111 -3.55 7.34 -9.76
CA ALA A 111 -2.84 8.02 -8.69
C ALA A 111 -1.78 7.11 -8.02
N ILE A 112 -2.15 5.85 -7.79
CA ILE A 112 -1.25 4.79 -7.29
C ILE A 112 -0.09 4.60 -8.27
N SER A 113 -0.37 4.44 -9.56
CA SER A 113 0.66 4.25 -10.59
C SER A 113 1.62 5.44 -10.68
N ALA A 114 1.08 6.66 -10.59
CA ALA A 114 1.88 7.88 -10.57
C ALA A 114 2.77 7.97 -9.31
N ALA A 115 2.24 7.60 -8.13
CA ALA A 115 2.99 7.57 -6.89
C ALA A 115 4.12 6.53 -6.92
N ILE A 116 3.86 5.32 -7.42
CA ILE A 116 4.90 4.29 -7.58
C ILE A 116 6.02 4.81 -8.48
N LYS A 117 5.69 5.36 -9.65
CA LYS A 117 6.68 5.93 -10.58
C LYS A 117 7.52 7.01 -9.89
N ARG A 118 6.89 7.90 -9.12
CA ARG A 118 7.59 8.94 -8.37
C ARG A 118 8.57 8.34 -7.35
N GLU A 119 8.11 7.42 -6.50
CA GLU A 119 8.91 6.83 -5.43
C GLU A 119 10.07 5.96 -5.93
N MET A 120 9.94 5.36 -7.11
CA MET A 120 11.00 4.56 -7.73
C MET A 120 12.13 5.40 -8.33
N VAL A 121 11.83 6.65 -8.70
CA VAL A 121 12.81 7.58 -9.28
C VAL A 121 13.53 8.42 -8.21
N LEU A 122 12.91 8.61 -7.03
CA LEU A 122 13.47 9.29 -5.85
C LEU A 122 14.57 8.50 -5.14
#